data_AF-A0A537R4R8-F1
#
_entry.id   AF-A0A537R4R8-F1
#
_cell.length_a   1.000
_cell.length_b   1.000
_cell.length_c   1.000
_cell.angle_alpha   90.00
_cell.angle_beta   90.00
_cell.angle_gamma   90.00
#
_symmetry.space_group_name_H-M   'P 1'
#
loop_
_entity.id
_entity.type
_entity.pdbx_description
1 polymer ?
#
loop_
_entity_poly.entity_id
_entity_poly.type
_entity_poly.pdbx_seq_one_letter_code
_entity_poly.pdbx_strand_id
1 'polypeptide(L)'
;MTAYNGPTALEIAETELPDVILLDVMMPRMDGFEVCRQLKANRRTVDVPVVMVTALSDTANRLRGLEAGADDFLTKPVNDVALFARVRSLVRLKRMMEELRVREGICSKFGGSDAPVCEDAGPARIMIVDDDEFAVARMTETLLPVAHSVVRASSCAEAWMLLAPDIELIIASLCTPGSDALRLVTQCRANETFRQLP
;
A
#
# COMPACT_ATOMS: atom_id res chain seq x y z
N MET A 1 -20.51 9.37 4.65
CA MET A 1 -21.31 9.11 3.43
C MET A 1 -21.44 7.62 3.23
N THR A 2 -22.54 7.14 2.64
CA THR A 2 -22.76 5.71 2.37
C THR A 2 -23.41 5.53 1.00
N ALA A 3 -23.10 4.42 0.33
CA ALA A 3 -23.73 3.99 -0.91
C ALA A 3 -24.18 2.53 -0.74
N TYR A 4 -25.33 2.18 -1.32
CA TYR A 4 -25.91 0.83 -1.18
C TYR A 4 -25.84 -0.01 -2.47
N ASN A 5 -25.17 0.50 -3.50
CA ASN A 5 -24.93 -0.21 -4.76
C ASN A 5 -23.76 0.44 -5.53
N GLY A 6 -23.20 -0.30 -6.48
CA GLY A 6 -22.06 0.14 -7.30
C GLY A 6 -22.26 1.46 -8.05
N PRO A 7 -23.34 1.62 -8.86
CA PRO A 7 -23.59 2.87 -9.59
C PRO A 7 -23.62 4.12 -8.70
N THR A 8 -24.36 4.07 -7.57
CA THR A 8 -24.39 5.19 -6.62
C THR A 8 -23.03 5.43 -5.96
N ALA A 9 -22.25 4.37 -5.71
CA ALA A 9 -20.90 4.51 -5.16
C ALA A 9 -19.95 5.24 -6.13
N LEU A 10 -20.06 4.96 -7.43
CA LEU A 10 -19.27 5.64 -8.47
C LEU A 10 -19.63 7.13 -8.57
N GLU A 11 -20.93 7.45 -8.61
CA GLU A 11 -21.40 8.84 -8.65
C GLU A 11 -20.92 9.65 -7.43
N ILE A 12 -21.03 9.08 -6.22
CA ILE A 12 -20.56 9.71 -4.98
C ILE A 12 -19.03 9.86 -5.01
N ALA A 13 -18.28 8.85 -5.47
CA ALA A 13 -16.83 8.91 -5.50
C ALA A 13 -16.31 10.01 -6.44
N GLU A 14 -16.95 10.22 -7.60
CA GLU A 14 -16.55 11.23 -8.58
C GLU A 14 -16.85 12.67 -8.13
N THR A 15 -17.92 12.84 -7.35
CA THR A 15 -18.41 14.14 -6.87
C THR A 15 -17.73 14.55 -5.57
N GLU A 16 -17.66 13.65 -4.59
CA GLU A 16 -17.16 13.94 -3.24
C GLU A 16 -15.65 13.72 -3.09
N LEU A 17 -15.03 12.93 -3.99
CA LEU A 17 -13.59 12.59 -3.97
C LEU A 17 -13.08 12.15 -2.56
N PRO A 18 -13.62 11.06 -2.01
CA PRO A 18 -13.33 10.66 -0.64
C PRO A 18 -11.84 10.32 -0.41
N ASP A 19 -11.42 10.32 0.87
CA ASP A 19 -10.05 9.96 1.25
C ASP A 19 -9.77 8.46 1.24
N VAL A 20 -10.81 7.65 1.31
CA VAL A 20 -10.75 6.18 1.25
C VAL A 20 -12.13 5.65 0.94
N ILE A 21 -12.20 4.53 0.21
CA ILE A 21 -13.44 3.80 -0.06
C ILE A 21 -13.35 2.41 0.58
N LEU A 22 -14.30 2.09 1.45
CA LEU A 22 -14.53 0.72 1.91
C LEU A 22 -15.61 0.10 1.03
N LEU A 23 -15.27 -0.96 0.30
CA LEU A 23 -16.11 -1.51 -0.76
C LEU A 23 -16.46 -2.97 -0.52
N ASP A 24 -17.76 -3.28 -0.42
CA ASP A 24 -18.18 -4.68 -0.43
C ASP A 24 -18.02 -5.28 -1.83
N VAL A 25 -17.55 -6.52 -1.89
CA VAL A 25 -17.43 -7.26 -3.16
C VAL A 25 -18.77 -7.88 -3.55
N MET A 26 -19.49 -8.43 -2.57
CA MET A 26 -20.73 -9.15 -2.83
C MET A 26 -21.91 -8.18 -2.91
N MET A 27 -22.10 -7.58 -4.08
CA MET A 27 -23.22 -6.68 -4.36
C MET A 27 -24.01 -7.14 -5.60
N PRO A 28 -25.35 -6.99 -5.60
CA PRO A 28 -26.16 -7.35 -6.75
C PRO A 28 -25.96 -6.37 -7.90
N ARG A 29 -26.14 -6.87 -9.14
CA ARG A 29 -26.00 -6.15 -10.43
C ARG A 29 -24.57 -5.79 -10.80
N MET A 30 -23.85 -5.13 -9.90
CA MET A 30 -22.46 -4.72 -10.08
C MET A 30 -21.67 -5.11 -8.84
N ASP A 31 -20.70 -6.02 -9.02
CA ASP A 31 -19.86 -6.46 -7.93
C ASP A 31 -18.80 -5.40 -7.57
N GLY A 32 -18.22 -5.53 -6.38
CA GLY A 32 -17.19 -4.58 -5.94
C GLY A 32 -15.91 -4.63 -6.77
N PHE A 33 -15.63 -5.73 -7.48
CA PHE A 33 -14.47 -5.78 -8.38
C PHE A 33 -14.68 -4.85 -9.57
N GLU A 34 -15.87 -4.84 -10.16
CA GLU A 34 -16.22 -3.95 -11.26
C GLU A 34 -16.24 -2.49 -10.84
N VAL A 35 -16.81 -2.18 -9.67
CA VAL A 35 -16.74 -0.82 -9.11
C VAL A 35 -15.30 -0.38 -8.93
N CYS A 36 -14.43 -1.24 -8.37
CA CYS A 36 -13.01 -0.94 -8.19
C CYS A 36 -12.31 -0.67 -9.52
N ARG A 37 -12.54 -1.50 -10.54
CA ARG A 37 -11.99 -1.28 -11.88
C ARG A 37 -12.40 0.07 -12.45
N GLN A 38 -13.67 0.44 -12.33
CA GLN A 38 -14.16 1.72 -12.86
C GLN A 38 -13.60 2.92 -12.10
N LEU A 39 -13.48 2.84 -10.77
CA LEU A 39 -12.80 3.86 -9.97
C LEU A 39 -11.35 4.03 -10.41
N LYS A 40 -10.61 2.93 -10.58
CA LYS A 40 -9.20 2.96 -10.97
C LYS A 40 -8.99 3.34 -12.45
N ALA A 41 -9.99 3.18 -13.30
CA ALA A 41 -9.95 3.64 -14.70
C ALA A 41 -10.26 5.15 -14.86
N ASN A 42 -10.91 5.78 -13.88
CA ASN A 42 -11.27 7.19 -13.95
C ASN A 42 -10.18 8.08 -13.34
N ARG A 43 -9.63 9.01 -14.14
CA ARG A 43 -8.57 9.95 -13.71
C ARG A 43 -8.92 10.79 -12.48
N ARG A 44 -10.20 11.02 -12.17
CA ARG A 44 -10.61 11.77 -10.98
C ARG A 44 -10.54 10.94 -9.70
N THR A 45 -10.74 9.64 -9.80
CA THR A 45 -10.90 8.74 -8.64
C THR A 45 -9.81 7.68 -8.54
N VAL A 46 -8.91 7.59 -9.53
CA VAL A 46 -7.80 6.61 -9.58
C VAL A 46 -6.92 6.62 -8.33
N ASP A 47 -6.72 7.80 -7.74
CA ASP A 47 -5.88 8.00 -6.55
C ASP A 47 -6.61 7.80 -5.23
N VAL A 48 -7.93 7.57 -5.27
CA VAL A 48 -8.68 7.25 -4.07
C VAL A 48 -8.36 5.81 -3.68
N PRO A 49 -7.83 5.57 -2.47
CA PRO A 49 -7.55 4.22 -2.01
C PRO A 49 -8.84 3.42 -1.82
N VAL A 50 -8.88 2.19 -2.34
CA VAL A 50 -10.01 1.26 -2.25
C VAL A 50 -9.61 0.05 -1.41
N VAL A 51 -10.30 -0.13 -0.29
CA VAL A 51 -10.19 -1.32 0.56
C VAL A 51 -11.40 -2.19 0.34
N MET A 52 -11.19 -3.39 -0.20
CA MET A 52 -12.26 -4.36 -0.36
C MET A 52 -12.59 -5.02 0.99
N VAL A 53 -13.87 -5.07 1.34
CA VAL A 53 -14.37 -5.65 2.59
C VAL A 53 -15.41 -6.71 2.26
N THR A 54 -15.04 -8.00 2.32
CA THR A 54 -15.91 -9.08 1.82
C THR A 54 -15.84 -10.33 2.68
N ALA A 55 -16.85 -11.20 2.58
CA ALA A 55 -16.81 -12.53 3.19
C ALA A 55 -15.96 -13.53 2.38
N LEU A 56 -15.55 -13.17 1.15
CA LEU A 56 -14.64 -13.98 0.34
C LEU A 56 -13.25 -13.98 0.98
N SER A 57 -12.72 -15.16 1.31
CA SER A 57 -11.46 -15.30 2.05
C SER A 57 -10.40 -16.10 1.31
N ASP A 58 -10.75 -16.72 0.19
CA ASP A 58 -9.86 -17.55 -0.61
C ASP A 58 -8.84 -16.68 -1.38
N THR A 59 -7.67 -17.28 -1.62
CA THR A 59 -6.55 -16.63 -2.30
C THR A 59 -6.92 -16.14 -3.69
N ALA A 60 -7.78 -16.86 -4.42
CA ALA A 60 -8.19 -16.46 -5.77
C ALA A 60 -8.98 -15.14 -5.77
N ASN A 61 -9.90 -14.94 -4.83
CA ASN A 61 -10.63 -13.67 -4.73
C ASN A 61 -9.76 -12.51 -4.24
N ARG A 62 -8.73 -12.77 -3.42
CA ARG A 62 -7.72 -11.75 -3.07
C ARG A 62 -6.90 -11.31 -4.27
N LEU A 63 -6.44 -12.28 -5.09
CA LEU A 63 -5.72 -12.00 -6.33
C LEU A 63 -6.58 -11.17 -7.30
N ARG A 64 -7.84 -11.56 -7.49
CA ARG A 64 -8.80 -10.79 -8.30
C ARG A 64 -9.01 -9.35 -7.80
N GLY A 65 -8.96 -9.15 -6.48
CA GLY A 65 -9.03 -7.82 -5.88
C GLY A 65 -7.83 -6.95 -6.25
N LEU A 66 -6.63 -7.51 -6.14
CA LEU A 66 -5.39 -6.84 -6.52
C LEU A 66 -5.36 -6.53 -8.02
N GLU A 67 -5.77 -7.49 -8.87
CA GLU A 67 -5.89 -7.30 -10.32
C GLU A 67 -6.93 -6.23 -10.71
N ALA A 68 -7.98 -6.05 -9.90
CA ALA A 68 -8.96 -4.98 -10.07
C ALA A 68 -8.44 -3.59 -9.62
N GLY A 69 -7.21 -3.53 -9.08
CA GLY A 69 -6.57 -2.31 -8.60
C GLY A 69 -6.91 -1.94 -7.15
N ALA A 70 -7.42 -2.88 -6.34
CA ALA A 70 -7.65 -2.62 -4.93
C ALA A 70 -6.32 -2.42 -4.19
N ASP A 71 -6.27 -1.42 -3.32
CA ASP A 71 -5.07 -1.11 -2.52
C ASP A 71 -4.95 -2.05 -1.32
N ASP A 72 -6.08 -2.60 -0.84
CA ASP A 72 -6.08 -3.54 0.28
C ASP A 72 -7.36 -4.40 0.33
N PHE A 73 -7.32 -5.45 1.15
CA PHE A 73 -8.40 -6.41 1.30
C PHE A 73 -8.59 -6.89 2.76
N LEU A 74 -9.81 -6.75 3.26
CA LEU A 74 -10.26 -7.20 4.57
C LEU A 74 -11.35 -8.26 4.43
N THR A 75 -11.17 -9.37 5.17
CA THR A 75 -12.16 -10.43 5.25
C THR A 75 -13.12 -10.15 6.41
N LYS A 76 -14.43 -10.32 6.19
CA LYS A 76 -15.46 -10.23 7.24
C LYS A 76 -15.43 -11.50 8.13
N PRO A 77 -15.65 -11.39 9.45
CA PRO A 77 -15.91 -10.17 10.20
C PRO A 77 -14.65 -9.30 10.33
N VAL A 78 -14.83 -7.99 10.16
CA VAL A 78 -13.71 -7.05 10.17
C VAL A 78 -13.18 -6.89 11.59
N ASN A 79 -11.87 -6.98 11.76
CA ASN A 79 -11.20 -6.61 13.00
C ASN A 79 -11.01 -5.08 13.00
N ASP A 80 -11.63 -4.39 13.97
CA ASP A 80 -11.59 -2.92 14.06
C ASP A 80 -10.17 -2.37 14.12
N VAL A 81 -9.27 -3.00 14.89
CA VAL A 81 -7.87 -2.58 15.01
C VAL A 81 -7.16 -2.67 13.67
N ALA A 82 -7.37 -3.77 12.93
CA ALA A 82 -6.79 -3.96 11.61
C ALA A 82 -7.36 -2.96 10.58
N LEU A 83 -8.67 -2.70 10.62
CA LEU A 83 -9.33 -1.71 9.77
C LEU A 83 -8.77 -0.31 10.02
N PHE A 84 -8.73 0.13 11.27
CA PHE A 84 -8.21 1.45 11.63
C PHE A 84 -6.74 1.61 11.23
N ALA A 85 -5.92 0.58 11.42
CA ALA A 85 -4.51 0.62 11.01
C ALA A 85 -4.37 0.80 9.49
N ARG A 86 -5.09 0.01 8.69
CA ARG A 86 -5.05 0.06 7.22
C ARG A 86 -5.56 1.38 6.67
N VAL A 87 -6.74 1.84 7.13
CA VAL A 87 -7.31 3.12 6.73
C VAL A 87 -6.36 4.27 7.05
N ARG A 88 -5.79 4.30 8.26
CA ARG A 88 -4.83 5.35 8.64
C ARG A 88 -3.59 5.36 7.75
N SER A 89 -3.05 4.20 7.40
CA SER A 89 -1.90 4.09 6.51
C SER A 89 -2.23 4.60 5.10
N LEU A 90 -3.35 4.16 4.53
CA LEU A 90 -3.77 4.57 3.18
C LEU A 90 -4.08 6.07 3.08
N VAL A 91 -4.78 6.63 4.06
CA VAL A 91 -5.06 8.09 4.10
C VAL A 91 -3.77 8.89 4.22
N ARG A 92 -2.79 8.41 4.99
CA ARG A 92 -1.48 9.06 5.10
C ARG A 92 -0.72 9.02 3.76
N LEU A 93 -0.73 7.87 3.08
CA LEU A 93 -0.10 7.73 1.76
C LEU A 93 -0.75 8.65 0.73
N LYS A 94 -2.09 8.69 0.67
CA LYS A 94 -2.85 9.59 -0.21
C LYS A 94 -2.43 11.05 -0.01
N ARG A 95 -2.43 11.53 1.24
CA ARG A 95 -2.03 12.92 1.57
C ARG A 95 -0.60 13.23 1.15
N MET A 96 0.33 12.31 1.38
CA MET A 96 1.72 12.49 0.98
C MET A 96 1.85 12.60 -0.54
N MET A 97 1.14 11.77 -1.30
CA MET A 97 1.12 11.82 -2.76
C MET A 97 0.44 13.10 -3.29
N GLU A 98 -0.64 13.55 -2.67
CA GLU A 98 -1.30 14.82 -2.99
C GLU A 98 -0.37 16.02 -2.76
N GLU A 99 0.37 16.04 -1.64
CA GLU A 99 1.36 17.09 -1.35
C GLU A 99 2.47 17.15 -2.41
N LEU A 100 2.98 16.00 -2.85
CA LEU A 100 3.99 15.91 -3.90
C LEU A 100 3.46 16.47 -5.22
N ARG A 101 2.24 16.09 -5.61
CA ARG A 101 1.59 16.61 -6.83
C ARG A 101 1.33 18.11 -6.80
N VAL A 102 0.99 18.67 -5.64
CA VAL A 102 0.84 20.12 -5.50
C VAL A 102 2.18 20.82 -5.71
N ARG A 103 3.28 20.26 -5.20
CA ARG A 103 4.64 20.80 -5.42
C ARG A 103 5.06 20.72 -6.88
N GLU A 104 4.75 19.61 -7.56
CA GLU A 104 5.01 19.43 -9.00
C GLU A 104 4.13 20.37 -9.87
N GLY A 105 2.87 20.56 -9.49
CA GLY A 105 1.92 21.43 -10.18
C GLY A 105 2.26 22.93 -10.10
N ILE A 106 3.10 23.35 -9.15
CA ILE A 106 3.66 24.71 -9.11
C ILE A 106 4.79 24.85 -10.15
N CYS A 107 5.54 23.78 -10.42
CA CYS A 107 6.64 23.78 -11.38
C CYS A 107 6.13 23.78 -12.84
N SER A 108 5.03 23.08 -13.15
CA SER A 108 4.48 23.01 -14.51
C SER A 108 3.90 24.35 -15.04
N LYS A 109 3.60 25.31 -14.15
CA LYS A 109 3.19 26.67 -14.55
C LYS A 109 4.35 27.51 -15.12
N PHE A 110 5.59 27.07 -14.92
CA PHE A 110 6.78 27.66 -15.55
C PHE A 110 7.28 26.75 -16.68
N GLY A 111 6.47 26.59 -17.73
CA GLY A 111 6.94 26.20 -19.07
C GLY A 111 7.72 24.89 -19.17
N GLY A 112 7.08 23.77 -18.89
CA GLY A 112 7.56 22.44 -19.27
C GLY A 112 6.37 21.52 -19.49
N SER A 113 6.09 21.17 -20.74
CA SER A 113 5.22 20.04 -21.06
C SER A 113 5.93 18.81 -20.54
N ASP A 114 5.46 18.28 -19.42
CA ASP A 114 5.33 16.84 -19.22
C ASP A 114 4.33 16.64 -18.06
N ALA A 115 3.27 15.88 -18.32
CA ALA A 115 2.51 15.25 -17.25
C ALA A 115 3.51 14.44 -16.40
N PRO A 116 3.29 14.22 -15.10
CA PRO A 116 4.06 13.23 -14.39
C PRO A 116 3.73 11.88 -15.04
N VAL A 117 4.57 11.48 -15.99
CA VAL A 117 4.90 10.08 -16.15
C VAL A 117 5.31 9.69 -14.74
N CYS A 118 4.63 8.72 -14.15
CA CYS A 118 5.24 7.96 -13.08
C CYS A 118 6.54 7.45 -13.69
N GLU A 119 7.63 8.21 -13.58
CA GLU A 119 8.95 7.69 -13.84
C GLU A 119 9.00 6.47 -12.95
N ASP A 120 9.03 5.31 -13.60
CA ASP A 120 9.19 4.00 -13.00
C ASP A 120 10.07 4.19 -11.78
N ALA A 121 9.47 4.15 -10.58
CA ALA A 121 10.19 4.43 -9.36
C ALA A 121 11.35 3.45 -9.41
N GLY A 122 12.57 3.97 -9.62
CA GLY A 122 13.74 3.15 -9.88
C GLY A 122 13.74 1.99 -8.90
N PRO A 123 14.07 0.77 -9.35
CA PRO A 123 13.54 -0.41 -8.69
C PRO A 123 13.93 -0.41 -7.19
N ALA A 124 12.95 -0.68 -6.31
CA ALA A 124 13.12 -0.40 -4.89
C ALA A 124 14.17 -1.32 -4.27
N ARG A 125 15.00 -0.78 -3.37
CA ARG A 125 15.91 -1.59 -2.55
C ARG A 125 15.24 -1.96 -1.24
N ILE A 126 14.87 -3.24 -1.12
CA ILE A 126 14.05 -3.76 -0.03
C ILE A 126 14.92 -4.56 0.93
N MET A 127 14.74 -4.37 2.24
CA MET A 127 15.38 -5.21 3.27
C MET A 127 14.35 -6.17 3.88
N ILE A 128 14.69 -7.46 3.96
CA ILE A 128 13.88 -8.48 4.63
C ILE A 128 14.60 -8.88 5.92
N VAL A 129 13.88 -8.80 7.04
CA VAL A 129 14.35 -9.18 8.38
C VAL A 129 13.53 -10.36 8.87
N ASP A 130 14.06 -11.58 8.69
CA ASP A 130 13.42 -12.83 9.10
C ASP A 130 14.51 -13.90 9.27
N ASP A 131 14.42 -14.69 10.34
CA ASP A 131 15.33 -15.79 10.65
C ASP A 131 14.97 -17.10 9.93
N ASP A 132 13.75 -17.20 9.38
CA ASP A 132 13.31 -18.31 8.54
C ASP A 132 13.85 -18.15 7.11
N GLU A 133 14.97 -18.83 6.83
CA GLU A 133 15.63 -18.83 5.52
C GLU A 133 14.69 -19.28 4.38
N PHE A 134 13.75 -20.19 4.63
CA PHE A 134 12.78 -20.62 3.63
C PHE A 134 11.75 -19.53 3.33
N ALA A 135 11.27 -18.83 4.36
CA ALA A 135 10.38 -17.68 4.18
C ALA A 135 11.09 -16.55 3.43
N VAL A 136 12.33 -16.22 3.82
CA VAL A 136 13.16 -15.21 3.16
C VAL A 136 13.41 -15.55 1.70
N ALA A 137 13.77 -16.80 1.38
CA ALA A 137 14.03 -17.23 0.00
C ALA A 137 12.78 -17.06 -0.87
N ARG A 138 11.61 -17.51 -0.39
CA ARG A 138 10.33 -17.38 -1.09
C ARG A 138 9.93 -15.92 -1.30
N MET A 139 10.09 -15.07 -0.29
CA MET A 139 9.80 -13.64 -0.39
C MET A 139 10.75 -12.94 -1.35
N THR A 140 12.04 -13.27 -1.30
CA THR A 140 13.05 -12.74 -2.23
C THR A 140 12.67 -13.06 -3.66
N GLU A 141 12.35 -14.32 -3.97
CA GLU A 141 11.92 -14.75 -5.31
C GLU A 141 10.67 -13.99 -5.79
N THR A 142 9.71 -13.77 -4.90
CA THR A 142 8.46 -13.05 -5.20
C THR A 142 8.68 -11.56 -5.45
N LEU A 143 9.68 -10.95 -4.80
CA LEU A 143 9.96 -9.52 -4.88
C LEU A 143 10.93 -9.14 -6.01
N LEU A 144 11.75 -10.06 -6.51
CA LEU A 144 12.69 -9.81 -7.60
C LEU A 144 12.09 -9.13 -8.85
N PRO A 145 10.83 -9.39 -9.26
CA PRO A 145 10.24 -8.70 -10.42
C PRO A 145 9.95 -7.20 -10.19
N VAL A 146 9.84 -6.77 -8.92
CA VAL A 146 9.46 -5.38 -8.54
C VAL A 146 10.55 -4.64 -7.77
N ALA A 147 11.54 -5.35 -7.24
CA ALA A 147 12.63 -4.81 -6.43
C ALA A 147 13.96 -4.85 -7.20
N HIS A 148 14.79 -3.81 -7.07
CA HIS A 148 16.12 -3.77 -7.70
C HIS A 148 17.08 -4.70 -7.00
N SER A 149 17.00 -4.70 -5.67
CA SER A 149 17.83 -5.53 -4.82
C SER A 149 17.12 -5.83 -3.52
N VAL A 150 17.39 -7.02 -2.99
CA VAL A 150 16.87 -7.49 -1.71
C VAL A 150 18.04 -7.71 -0.76
N VAL A 151 18.10 -6.93 0.31
CA VAL A 151 19.04 -7.11 1.42
C VAL A 151 18.39 -8.03 2.44
N ARG A 152 19.11 -9.04 2.92
CA ARG A 152 18.59 -10.03 3.87
C ARG A 152 19.29 -9.85 5.20
N ALA A 153 18.53 -9.88 6.28
CA ALA A 153 19.03 -9.90 7.64
C ALA A 153 18.29 -10.99 8.42
N SER A 154 19.04 -11.83 9.11
CA SER A 154 18.51 -12.88 9.98
C SER A 154 18.12 -12.37 11.37
N SER A 155 18.45 -11.12 11.69
CA SER A 155 18.14 -10.51 12.98
C SER A 155 17.99 -8.99 12.87
N CYS A 156 17.32 -8.37 13.85
CA CYS A 156 17.18 -6.91 13.90
C CYS A 156 18.52 -6.18 14.12
N ALA A 157 19.48 -6.81 14.81
CA ALA A 157 20.81 -6.25 15.00
C ALA A 157 21.60 -6.23 13.69
N GLU A 158 21.55 -7.32 12.93
CA GLU A 158 22.13 -7.39 11.58
C GLU A 158 21.44 -6.40 10.64
N ALA A 159 20.11 -6.31 10.68
CA ALA A 159 19.34 -5.35 9.88
C ALA A 159 19.81 -3.92 10.14
N TRP A 160 20.01 -3.53 11.40
CA TRP A 160 20.51 -2.20 11.77
C TRP A 160 21.92 -1.94 11.25
N MET A 161 22.81 -2.93 11.26
CA MET A 161 24.17 -2.80 10.73
C MET A 161 24.20 -2.66 9.21
N LEU A 162 23.29 -3.34 8.52
CA LEU A 162 23.16 -3.33 7.06
C LEU A 162 22.30 -2.15 6.56
N LEU A 163 21.66 -1.40 7.46
CA LEU A 163 20.75 -0.32 7.10
C LEU A 163 21.52 0.81 6.42
N ALA A 164 21.11 1.11 5.19
CA ALA A 164 21.72 2.13 4.36
C ALA A 164 20.64 3.11 3.84
N PRO A 165 20.99 4.38 3.54
CA PRO A 165 20.02 5.40 3.13
C PRO A 165 19.31 5.11 1.80
N ASP A 166 19.85 4.18 1.00
CA ASP A 166 19.28 3.72 -0.26
C ASP A 166 18.22 2.63 -0.07
N ILE A 167 17.95 2.16 1.16
CA ILE A 167 16.87 1.22 1.46
C ILE A 167 15.55 1.99 1.54
N GLU A 168 14.57 1.52 0.79
CA GLU A 168 13.27 2.19 0.63
C GLU A 168 12.12 1.48 1.36
N LEU A 169 12.31 0.23 1.78
CA LEU A 169 11.31 -0.57 2.48
C LEU A 169 11.98 -1.62 3.37
N ILE A 170 11.50 -1.78 4.61
CA ILE A 170 11.89 -2.90 5.48
C ILE A 170 10.66 -3.81 5.70
N ILE A 171 10.79 -5.09 5.38
CA ILE A 171 9.82 -6.13 5.73
C ILE A 171 10.39 -6.93 6.89
N ALA A 172 9.84 -6.73 8.10
CA ALA A 172 10.28 -7.42 9.30
C ALA A 172 9.23 -8.43 9.80
N SER A 173 9.64 -9.67 10.00
CA SER A 173 8.81 -10.74 10.56
C SER A 173 8.61 -10.58 12.06
N LEU A 174 7.39 -10.85 12.54
CA LEU A 174 7.01 -10.74 13.97
C LEU A 174 6.95 -12.11 14.67
N CYS A 175 7.40 -13.18 14.02
CA CYS A 175 7.11 -14.56 14.43
C CYS A 175 7.89 -15.07 15.66
N THR A 176 8.83 -14.30 16.21
CA THR A 176 9.64 -14.73 17.36
C THR A 176 9.17 -14.09 18.68
N PRO A 177 8.93 -14.87 19.75
CA PRO A 177 8.68 -14.33 21.08
C PRO A 177 9.88 -13.48 21.53
N GLY A 178 9.66 -12.18 21.75
CA GLY A 178 10.74 -11.21 22.02
C GLY A 178 11.23 -10.44 20.78
N SER A 179 10.50 -10.48 19.65
CA SER A 179 10.90 -9.81 18.41
C SER A 179 11.31 -8.36 18.65
N ASP A 180 12.59 -8.07 18.43
CA ASP A 180 13.13 -6.71 18.37
C ASP A 180 12.60 -5.94 17.14
N ALA A 181 11.71 -6.51 16.32
CA ALA A 181 11.17 -5.84 15.13
C ALA A 181 10.47 -4.51 15.47
N LEU A 182 9.64 -4.47 16.53
CA LEU A 182 9.06 -3.21 17.01
C LEU A 182 10.11 -2.24 17.57
N ARG A 183 11.21 -2.77 18.11
CA ARG A 183 12.34 -1.98 18.59
C ARG A 183 13.14 -1.40 17.42
N LEU A 184 13.37 -2.17 16.37
CA LEU A 184 13.97 -1.74 15.11
C LEU A 184 13.13 -0.60 14.50
N VAL A 185 11.80 -0.77 14.45
CA VAL A 185 10.88 0.31 14.03
C VAL A 185 11.07 1.54 14.91
N THR A 186 11.10 1.38 16.24
CA THR A 186 11.30 2.51 17.17
C THR A 186 12.64 3.22 16.91
N GLN A 187 13.72 2.48 16.67
CA GLN A 187 15.05 3.02 16.36
C GLN A 187 15.06 3.76 15.01
N CYS A 188 14.45 3.19 13.96
CA CYS A 188 14.30 3.86 12.67
C CYS A 188 13.49 5.16 12.81
N ARG A 189 12.39 5.15 13.57
CA ARG A 189 11.56 6.35 13.80
C ARG A 189 12.28 7.44 14.61
N ALA A 190 13.22 7.07 15.48
CA ALA A 190 14.05 8.00 16.24
C ALA A 190 15.16 8.64 15.38
N ASN A 191 15.67 7.93 14.38
CA ASN A 191 16.74 8.39 13.49
C ASN A 191 16.21 9.32 12.38
N GLU A 192 16.85 10.48 12.16
CA GLU A 192 16.38 11.46 11.16
C GLU A 192 16.37 10.92 9.72
N THR A 193 17.36 10.10 9.36
CA THR A 193 17.51 9.52 8.02
C THR A 193 16.42 8.49 7.73
N PHE A 194 16.11 7.64 8.71
CA PHE A 194 15.20 6.49 8.52
C PHE A 194 13.79 6.73 9.05
N ARG A 195 13.49 7.93 9.56
CA ARG A 195 12.21 8.25 10.20
C ARG A 195 11.01 8.02 9.28
N GLN A 196 11.18 8.26 7.98
CA GLN A 196 10.14 8.12 6.97
C GLN A 196 10.12 6.74 6.32
N LEU A 197 11.08 5.86 6.63
CA LEU A 197 11.23 4.57 5.96
C LEU A 197 10.00 3.68 6.23
N PRO A 198 9.27 3.25 5.18
CA PRO A 198 8.10 2.40 5.30
C PRO A 198 8.33 1.12 6.12
#